data_AF-A0AAX6I410-F1
#
_entry.id   AF-A0AAX6I410-F1
#
_cell.length_a   1.000
_cell.length_b   1.000
_cell.length_c   1.000
_cell.angle_alpha   90.00
_cell.angle_beta   90.00
_cell.angle_gamma   90.00
#
_symmetry.space_group_name_H-M   'P 1'
#
loop_
_entity.id
_entity.type
_entity.pdbx_description
1 polymer ?
#
loop_
_entity_poly.entity_id
_entity_poly.type
_entity_poly.pdbx_seq_one_letter_code
_entity_poly.pdbx_strand_id
1 'polypeptide(L)'
;MAVEYSCCGARFFLQVVIIVLLVLFAGLMSGLTLGLMSLSLVDLEVLAKSGTPQDQKHAAKILPVVRKQHLLLCTLLICNAAAMEALPIFLDSLVTAWGAILISVTLILLFGEIIPQSVCSRYGLAIGAAVAPIVRVLVWICFPVAYPISKLLDYLLGDGHVALFRRAELKTLVNLHGNEAGKGGELTHDETTIIAGALELSAKTARDAMTPLSETFAVDRHSIHWI
;
A
#
# COMPACT_ATOMS: atom_id res chain seq x y z
N MET A 1 10.69 -40.32 20.31
CA MET A 1 9.33 -39.91 20.74
C MET A 1 8.37 -40.42 19.69
N ALA A 2 7.63 -41.49 19.99
CA ALA A 2 6.67 -42.06 19.06
C ALA A 2 5.44 -41.15 19.02
N VAL A 3 5.26 -40.43 17.91
CA VAL A 3 4.01 -39.71 17.65
C VAL A 3 2.96 -40.78 17.38
N GLU A 4 2.07 -41.01 18.34
CA GLU A 4 0.89 -41.86 18.10
C GLU A 4 -0.01 -41.13 17.10
N TYR A 5 0.08 -41.53 15.83
CA TYR A 5 -0.81 -41.08 14.77
C TYR A 5 -2.21 -41.65 15.03
N SER A 6 -2.97 -41.00 15.92
CA SER A 6 -4.38 -41.28 16.12
C SER A 6 -5.18 -40.65 14.97
N CYS A 7 -4.97 -41.18 13.76
CA CYS A 7 -5.86 -40.91 12.65
C CYS A 7 -7.26 -41.42 13.03
N CYS A 8 -8.28 -40.62 12.70
CA CYS A 8 -9.71 -40.91 12.93
C CYS A 8 -10.30 -40.53 14.31
N GLY A 9 -9.72 -39.54 15.01
CA GLY A 9 -10.35 -38.91 16.19
C GLY A 9 -10.89 -37.49 15.91
N ALA A 10 -11.81 -36.99 16.75
CA ALA A 10 -12.32 -35.61 16.66
C ALA A 10 -11.19 -34.54 16.74
N ARG A 11 -10.09 -34.85 17.44
CA ARG A 11 -8.92 -33.97 17.55
C ARG A 11 -8.19 -33.80 16.22
N PHE A 12 -8.12 -34.85 15.39
CA PHE A 12 -7.51 -34.78 14.06
C PHE A 12 -8.29 -33.83 13.14
N PHE A 13 -9.62 -34.00 13.08
CA PHE A 13 -10.48 -33.10 12.30
C PHE A 13 -10.37 -31.65 12.78
N LEU A 14 -10.28 -31.42 14.09
CA LEU A 14 -10.11 -30.10 14.65
C LEU A 14 -8.76 -29.47 14.23
N GLN A 15 -7.66 -30.23 14.26
CA GLN A 15 -6.35 -29.74 13.78
C GLN A 15 -6.37 -29.43 12.28
N VAL A 16 -7.01 -30.27 11.45
CA VAL A 16 -7.15 -30.02 10.01
C VAL A 16 -7.95 -28.73 9.76
N VAL A 17 -9.06 -28.52 10.48
CA VAL A 17 -9.85 -27.28 10.38
C VAL A 17 -9.02 -26.06 10.79
N ILE A 18 -8.22 -26.16 11.86
CA ILE A 18 -7.30 -25.09 12.28
C ILE A 18 -6.27 -24.78 11.18
N ILE A 19 -5.66 -25.80 10.57
CA ILE A 19 -4.68 -25.62 9.49
C ILE A 19 -5.32 -24.91 8.30
N VAL A 20 -6.49 -25.36 7.85
CA VAL A 20 -7.20 -24.71 6.74
C VAL A 20 -7.51 -23.25 7.07
N LEU A 21 -7.98 -22.97 8.28
CA LEU A 21 -8.27 -21.60 8.72
C LEU A 21 -7.00 -20.74 8.79
N LEU A 22 -5.88 -21.29 9.25
CA LEU A 22 -4.58 -20.61 9.28
C LEU A 22 -4.08 -20.27 7.88
N VAL A 23 -4.19 -21.18 6.91
CA VAL A 23 -3.82 -20.92 5.51
C VAL A 23 -4.66 -19.78 4.92
N LEU A 24 -5.98 -19.84 5.10
CA LEU A 24 -6.89 -18.82 4.59
C LEU A 24 -6.63 -17.46 5.23
N PHE A 25 -6.36 -17.45 6.54
CA PHE A 25 -6.04 -16.23 7.27
C PHE A 25 -4.69 -15.63 6.85
N ALA A 26 -3.64 -16.44 6.75
CA ALA A 26 -2.33 -16.02 6.23
C ALA A 26 -2.47 -15.46 4.80
N GLY A 27 -3.20 -16.18 3.95
CA GLY A 27 -3.53 -15.75 2.59
C GLY A 27 -4.21 -14.40 2.54
N LEU A 28 -5.24 -14.22 3.37
CA LEU A 28 -5.95 -12.94 3.45
C LEU A 28 -5.01 -11.81 3.91
N MET A 29 -4.17 -12.04 4.93
CA MET A 29 -3.25 -11.02 5.44
C MET A 29 -2.16 -10.65 4.42
N SER A 30 -1.53 -11.64 3.78
CA SER A 30 -0.54 -11.44 2.73
C SER A 30 -1.14 -10.73 1.51
N GLY A 31 -2.30 -11.19 1.05
CA GLY A 31 -3.04 -10.58 -0.06
C GLY A 31 -3.47 -9.15 0.22
N LEU A 32 -3.98 -8.87 1.43
CA LEU A 32 -4.34 -7.51 1.84
C LEU A 32 -3.14 -6.60 2.00
N THR A 33 -2.00 -7.13 2.45
CA THR A 33 -0.76 -6.35 2.53
C THR A 33 -0.38 -5.85 1.15
N LEU A 34 -0.37 -6.73 0.14
CA LEU A 34 -0.10 -6.32 -1.24
C LEU A 34 -1.19 -5.42 -1.81
N GLY A 35 -2.46 -5.79 -1.63
CA GLY A 35 -3.61 -5.08 -2.19
C GLY A 35 -3.79 -3.67 -1.62
N LEU A 36 -3.62 -3.48 -0.31
CA LEU A 36 -3.75 -2.18 0.33
C LEU A 36 -2.52 -1.30 0.12
N MET A 37 -1.32 -1.89 0.00
CA MET A 37 -0.10 -1.14 -0.35
C MET A 37 -0.08 -0.72 -1.81
N SER A 38 -0.76 -1.47 -2.69
CA SER A 38 -0.93 -1.11 -4.11
C SER A 38 -1.95 0.00 -4.32
N LEU A 39 -2.74 0.38 -3.31
CA LEU A 39 -3.75 1.42 -3.41
C LEU A 39 -3.18 2.75 -2.91
N SER A 40 -3.07 3.74 -3.79
CA SER A 40 -2.64 5.09 -3.41
C SER A 40 -3.72 5.80 -2.58
N LEU A 41 -3.32 6.53 -1.54
CA LEU A 41 -4.25 7.35 -0.75
C LEU A 41 -4.99 8.38 -1.63
N VAL A 42 -4.30 8.92 -2.64
CA VAL A 42 -4.87 9.89 -3.58
C VAL A 42 -5.97 9.25 -4.42
N ASP A 43 -5.74 8.05 -4.95
CA ASP A 43 -6.72 7.31 -5.76
C ASP A 43 -7.97 6.98 -4.94
N LEU A 44 -7.79 6.59 -3.67
CA LEU A 44 -8.90 6.37 -2.73
C LEU A 44 -9.69 7.65 -2.43
N GLU A 45 -9.03 8.80 -2.27
CA GLU A 45 -9.72 10.09 -2.07
C GLU A 45 -10.52 10.50 -3.31
N VAL A 46 -9.98 10.27 -4.51
CA VAL A 46 -10.67 10.52 -5.77
C VAL A 46 -11.86 9.57 -5.93
N LEU A 47 -11.69 8.27 -5.68
CA LEU A 47 -12.78 7.29 -5.74
C LEU A 47 -13.88 7.58 -4.71
N ALA A 48 -13.52 8.07 -3.52
CA ALA A 48 -14.46 8.45 -2.48
C ALA A 48 -15.34 9.66 -2.87
N LYS A 49 -14.85 10.53 -3.77
CA LYS A 49 -15.57 11.73 -4.21
C LYS A 49 -16.27 11.58 -5.57
N SER A 50 -15.63 10.90 -6.52
CA SER A 50 -16.02 10.87 -7.93
C SER A 50 -16.23 9.45 -8.46
N GLY A 51 -16.05 8.42 -7.64
CA GLY A 51 -16.28 7.03 -8.03
C GLY A 51 -17.77 6.66 -8.13
N THR A 52 -18.05 5.41 -8.51
CA THR A 52 -19.41 4.87 -8.49
C THR A 52 -19.98 4.87 -7.06
N PRO A 53 -21.31 4.90 -6.86
CA PRO A 53 -21.89 4.92 -5.50
C PRO A 53 -21.51 3.70 -4.63
N GLN A 54 -21.10 2.58 -5.24
CA GLN A 54 -20.54 1.43 -4.51
C GLN A 54 -19.08 1.68 -4.13
N ASP A 55 -18.25 2.14 -5.07
CA ASP A 55 -16.84 2.43 -4.83
C ASP A 55 -16.64 3.55 -3.82
N GLN A 56 -17.50 4.56 -3.82
CA GLN A 56 -17.48 5.63 -2.81
C GLN A 56 -17.63 5.08 -1.38
N LYS A 57 -18.58 4.15 -1.17
CA LYS A 57 -18.79 3.50 0.14
C LYS A 57 -17.61 2.63 0.54
N HIS A 58 -17.03 1.91 -0.42
CA HIS A 58 -15.87 1.06 -0.20
C HIS A 58 -14.63 1.88 0.16
N ALA A 59 -14.33 2.90 -0.64
CA ALA A 59 -13.22 3.82 -0.42
C ALA A 59 -13.36 4.53 0.94
N ALA A 60 -14.55 5.05 1.28
CA ALA A 60 -14.78 5.73 2.55
C ALA A 60 -14.54 4.83 3.79
N LYS A 61 -14.78 3.51 3.68
CA LYS A 61 -14.51 2.55 4.76
C LYS A 61 -13.02 2.23 4.90
N ILE A 62 -12.30 2.11 3.77
CA ILE A 62 -10.88 1.75 3.74
C ILE A 62 -9.98 2.95 4.09
N LEU A 63 -10.36 4.16 3.66
CA LEU A 63 -9.59 5.38 3.84
C LEU A 63 -9.06 5.62 5.28
N PRO A 64 -9.88 5.49 6.35
CA PRO A 64 -9.37 5.68 7.72
C PRO A 64 -8.39 4.59 8.16
N VAL A 65 -8.48 3.39 7.57
CA VAL A 65 -7.61 2.25 7.88
C VAL A 65 -6.23 2.44 7.21
N VAL A 66 -6.22 2.82 5.92
CA VAL A 66 -4.99 3.04 5.15
C VAL A 66 -4.28 4.34 5.53
N ARG A 67 -4.98 5.31 6.13
CA ARG A 67 -4.37 6.56 6.62
C ARG A 67 -3.23 6.34 7.62
N LYS A 68 -3.25 5.22 8.36
CA LYS A 68 -2.16 4.80 9.26
C LYS A 68 -1.39 3.64 8.65
N GLN A 69 -0.80 3.87 7.48
CA GLN A 69 -0.18 2.85 6.65
C GLN A 69 0.87 2.01 7.41
N HIS A 70 1.75 2.64 8.21
CA HIS A 70 2.75 1.93 9.01
C HIS A 70 2.15 1.02 10.08
N LEU A 71 1.15 1.49 10.83
CA LEU A 71 0.47 0.70 11.87
C LEU A 71 -0.31 -0.48 11.26
N LEU A 72 -0.99 -0.23 10.13
CA LEU A 72 -1.72 -1.23 9.38
C LEU A 72 -0.78 -2.32 8.85
N LEU A 73 0.28 -1.91 8.14
CA LEU A 73 1.29 -2.78 7.58
C LEU A 73 1.92 -3.64 8.69
N CYS A 74 2.33 -3.02 9.80
CA CYS A 74 2.91 -3.73 10.93
C CYS A 74 1.93 -4.78 11.50
N THR A 75 0.66 -4.43 11.66
CA THR A 75 -0.37 -5.37 12.12
C THR A 75 -0.55 -6.55 11.17
N LEU A 76 -0.70 -6.28 9.87
CA LEU A 76 -0.92 -7.31 8.85
C LEU A 76 0.30 -8.24 8.75
N LEU A 77 1.52 -7.70 8.80
CA LEU A 77 2.75 -8.50 8.80
C LEU A 77 2.87 -9.38 10.05
N ILE A 78 2.59 -8.84 11.25
CA ILE A 78 2.62 -9.63 12.49
C ILE A 78 1.60 -10.76 12.42
N CYS A 79 0.38 -10.48 11.99
CA CYS A 79 -0.67 -11.49 11.86
C CYS A 79 -0.30 -12.55 10.82
N ASN A 80 0.27 -12.13 9.70
CA ASN A 80 0.72 -13.03 8.63
C ASN A 80 1.85 -13.94 9.13
N ALA A 81 2.90 -13.36 9.73
CA ALA A 81 4.02 -14.12 10.27
C ALA A 81 3.58 -15.10 11.36
N ALA A 82 2.71 -14.67 12.29
CA ALA A 82 2.16 -15.55 13.31
C ALA A 82 1.40 -16.75 12.72
N ALA A 83 0.61 -16.53 11.66
CA ALA A 83 -0.14 -17.60 11.00
C ALA A 83 0.78 -18.54 10.20
N MET A 84 1.80 -18.01 9.52
CA MET A 84 2.79 -18.78 8.76
C MET A 84 3.65 -19.66 9.67
N GLU A 85 4.04 -19.17 10.85
CA GLU A 85 4.82 -19.94 11.83
C GLU A 85 3.96 -20.94 12.60
N ALA A 86 2.69 -20.62 12.88
CA ALA A 86 1.77 -21.54 13.56
C ALA A 86 1.46 -22.78 12.71
N LEU A 87 1.37 -22.65 11.39
CA LEU A 87 0.94 -23.74 10.51
C LEU A 87 1.87 -24.98 10.56
N PRO A 88 3.20 -24.87 10.38
CA PRO A 88 4.12 -26.00 10.53
C PRO A 88 4.05 -26.65 11.91
N ILE A 89 3.85 -25.87 12.97
CA ILE A 89 3.75 -26.38 14.35
C ILE A 89 2.54 -27.32 14.50
N PHE A 90 1.39 -26.94 13.94
CA PHE A 90 0.22 -27.81 13.93
C PHE A 90 0.38 -29.02 13.00
N LEU A 91 1.13 -28.87 11.91
CA LEU A 91 1.38 -29.93 10.93
C LEU A 91 2.37 -30.98 11.45
N ASP A 92 3.38 -30.58 12.22
CA ASP A 92 4.35 -31.47 12.87
C ASP A 92 3.69 -32.41 13.89
N SER A 93 2.55 -32.01 14.45
CA SER A 93 1.74 -32.86 15.33
C SER A 93 0.96 -33.96 14.58
N LEU A 94 0.81 -33.84 13.25
CA LEU A 94 0.00 -34.73 12.41
C LEU A 94 0.81 -35.65 11.51
N VAL A 95 1.98 -35.20 11.07
CA VAL A 95 2.80 -35.84 10.05
C VAL A 95 4.23 -35.98 10.56
N THR A 96 5.03 -36.84 9.93
CA THR A 96 6.46 -36.92 10.21
C THR A 96 7.14 -35.57 9.97
N ALA A 97 8.16 -35.22 10.77
CA ALA A 97 8.81 -33.89 10.72
C ALA A 97 9.25 -33.45 9.31
N TRP A 98 9.81 -34.36 8.50
CA TRP A 98 10.21 -34.05 7.12
C TRP A 98 8.99 -33.80 6.20
N GLY A 99 7.91 -34.57 6.39
CA GLY A 99 6.65 -34.38 5.67
C GLY A 99 5.93 -33.10 6.08
N ALA A 100 6.00 -32.74 7.37
CA ALA A 100 5.41 -31.52 7.90
C ALA A 100 6.01 -30.28 7.22
N ILE A 101 7.34 -30.21 7.12
CA ILE A 101 8.05 -29.11 6.46
C ILE A 101 7.69 -29.03 4.97
N LEU A 102 7.73 -30.16 4.25
CA LEU A 102 7.50 -30.17 2.80
C LEU A 102 6.06 -29.79 2.45
N ILE A 103 5.10 -30.31 3.21
CA ILE A 103 3.67 -29.99 3.03
C ILE A 103 3.41 -28.54 3.44
N SER A 104 3.93 -28.09 4.59
CA SER A 104 3.68 -26.73 5.09
C SER A 104 4.21 -25.67 4.14
N VAL A 105 5.44 -25.81 3.65
CA VAL A 105 6.04 -24.86 2.71
C VAL A 105 5.23 -24.79 1.42
N THR A 106 4.85 -25.95 0.87
CA THR A 106 4.05 -26.01 -0.36
C THR A 106 2.69 -25.33 -0.17
N LEU A 107 2.03 -25.60 0.97
CA LEU A 107 0.70 -25.08 1.28
C LEU A 107 0.72 -23.57 1.53
N ILE A 108 1.70 -23.08 2.29
CA ILE A 108 1.90 -21.65 2.58
C ILE A 108 2.21 -20.89 1.28
N LEU A 109 3.17 -21.35 0.48
CA LEU A 109 3.54 -20.63 -0.74
C LEU A 109 2.38 -20.56 -1.73
N LEU A 110 1.72 -21.68 -1.99
CA LEU A 110 0.74 -21.76 -3.05
C LEU A 110 -0.60 -21.13 -2.62
N PHE A 111 -1.11 -21.49 -1.45
CA PHE A 111 -2.42 -21.05 -0.95
C PHE A 111 -2.36 -19.88 0.03
N GLY A 112 -1.25 -19.68 0.73
CA GLY A 112 -1.06 -18.58 1.68
C GLY A 112 -0.40 -17.33 1.08
N GLU A 113 0.25 -17.43 -0.08
CA GLU A 113 0.92 -16.27 -0.70
C GLU A 113 0.50 -16.07 -2.16
N ILE A 114 0.87 -16.99 -3.05
CA ILE A 114 0.77 -16.77 -4.51
C ILE A 114 -0.69 -16.56 -4.96
N ILE A 115 -1.58 -17.49 -4.61
CA ILE A 115 -2.99 -17.39 -5.01
C ILE A 115 -3.65 -16.14 -4.41
N PRO A 116 -3.62 -15.91 -3.09
CA PRO A 116 -4.26 -14.73 -2.48
C PRO A 116 -3.71 -13.40 -2.98
N GLN A 117 -2.39 -13.28 -3.18
CA GLN A 117 -1.76 -12.07 -3.69
C GLN A 117 -2.20 -11.78 -5.13
N SER A 118 -2.27 -12.80 -5.98
CA SER A 118 -2.74 -12.62 -7.36
C SER A 118 -4.19 -12.12 -7.44
N VAL A 119 -5.07 -12.62 -6.55
CA VAL A 119 -6.48 -12.21 -6.48
C VAL A 119 -6.61 -10.81 -5.89
N CYS A 120 -5.90 -10.52 -4.79
CA CYS A 120 -5.93 -9.20 -4.15
C CYS A 120 -5.27 -8.11 -5.00
N SER A 121 -4.33 -8.45 -5.88
CA SER A 121 -3.79 -7.50 -6.86
C SER A 121 -4.86 -7.03 -7.86
N ARG A 122 -5.80 -7.91 -8.25
CA ARG A 122 -6.90 -7.54 -9.18
C ARG A 122 -8.12 -6.93 -8.50
N TYR A 123 -8.48 -7.44 -7.31
CA TYR A 123 -9.72 -7.08 -6.61
C TYR A 123 -9.47 -6.41 -5.25
N GLY A 124 -8.31 -5.79 -5.07
CA GLY A 124 -7.84 -5.25 -3.78
C GLY A 124 -8.82 -4.26 -3.14
N LEU A 125 -9.46 -3.39 -3.93
CA LEU A 125 -10.44 -2.44 -3.41
C LEU A 125 -11.71 -3.14 -2.88
N ALA A 126 -12.27 -4.08 -3.64
CA ALA A 126 -13.49 -4.79 -3.26
C ALA A 126 -13.26 -5.71 -2.06
N ILE A 127 -12.19 -6.50 -2.10
CA ILE A 127 -11.81 -7.42 -1.01
C ILE A 127 -11.43 -6.61 0.23
N GLY A 128 -10.61 -5.57 0.07
CA GLY A 128 -10.22 -4.65 1.13
C GLY A 128 -11.42 -4.00 1.81
N ALA A 129 -12.46 -3.63 1.07
CA ALA A 129 -13.66 -3.02 1.63
C ALA A 129 -14.51 -4.02 2.42
N ALA A 130 -14.63 -5.26 1.91
CA ALA A 130 -15.36 -6.33 2.56
C ALA A 130 -14.72 -6.71 3.89
N VAL A 131 -13.39 -6.76 3.94
CA VAL A 131 -12.62 -7.16 5.13
C VAL A 131 -12.13 -6.00 5.99
N ALA A 132 -12.34 -4.75 5.57
CA ALA A 132 -12.06 -3.55 6.35
C ALA A 132 -12.53 -3.62 7.82
N PRO A 133 -13.75 -4.06 8.15
CA PRO A 133 -14.16 -4.20 9.56
C PRO A 133 -13.34 -5.25 10.31
N ILE A 134 -12.99 -6.37 9.67
CA ILE A 134 -12.18 -7.44 10.26
C ILE A 134 -10.77 -6.92 10.55
N VAL A 135 -10.16 -6.25 9.58
CA VAL A 135 -8.83 -5.63 9.72
C VAL A 135 -8.83 -4.59 10.83
N ARG A 136 -9.90 -3.80 10.98
CA ARG A 136 -10.01 -2.82 12.07
C ARG A 136 -10.04 -3.47 13.45
N VAL A 137 -10.72 -4.61 13.59
CA VAL A 137 -10.71 -5.40 14.83
C VAL A 137 -9.32 -5.98 15.09
N LEU A 138 -8.66 -6.52 14.07
CA LEU A 138 -7.28 -7.03 14.16
C LEU A 138 -6.30 -5.93 14.61
N VAL A 139 -6.36 -4.75 14.01
CA VAL A 139 -5.54 -3.59 14.40
C VAL A 139 -5.78 -3.22 15.85
N TRP A 140 -7.02 -3.29 16.33
CA TRP A 140 -7.33 -3.00 17.73
C TRP A 140 -6.76 -4.05 18.69
N ILE A 141 -6.86 -5.34 18.34
CA ILE A 141 -6.32 -6.46 19.14
C ILE A 141 -4.80 -6.45 19.15
N CYS A 142 -4.17 -6.21 18.00
CA CYS A 142 -2.72 -6.17 17.85
C CYS A 142 -2.11 -4.82 18.25
N PHE A 143 -2.93 -3.79 18.50
CA PHE A 143 -2.49 -2.47 18.92
C PHE A 143 -1.42 -2.44 20.02
N PRO A 144 -1.53 -3.19 21.14
CA PRO A 144 -0.53 -3.15 22.21
C PRO A 144 0.88 -3.59 21.76
N VAL A 145 0.98 -4.47 20.76
CA VAL A 145 2.25 -4.99 20.24
C VAL A 145 2.68 -4.21 18.98
N ALA A 146 1.73 -3.92 18.09
CA ALA A 146 1.99 -3.23 16.84
C ALA A 146 2.35 -1.74 17.03
N TYR A 147 1.81 -1.06 18.05
CA TYR A 147 2.10 0.35 18.31
C TYR A 147 3.58 0.67 18.64
N PRO A 148 4.26 -0.04 19.57
CA PRO A 148 5.68 0.21 19.82
C PRO A 148 6.55 -0.14 18.61
N ILE A 149 6.21 -1.20 17.87
CA ILE A 149 6.94 -1.60 16.66
C ILE A 149 6.76 -0.55 15.56
N SER A 150 5.54 -0.07 15.33
CA SER A 150 5.27 0.97 14.34
C SER A 150 5.96 2.28 14.71
N LYS A 151 5.95 2.66 15.99
CA LYS A 151 6.63 3.88 16.46
C LYS A 151 8.15 3.79 16.35
N LEU A 152 8.72 2.60 16.60
CA LEU A 152 10.13 2.35 16.37
C LEU A 152 10.47 2.44 14.88
N LEU A 153 9.61 1.90 14.01
CA LEU A 153 9.76 2.01 12.56
C LEU A 153 9.70 3.47 12.10
N ASP A 154 8.71 4.24 12.57
CA ASP A 154 8.56 5.67 12.25
C ASP A 154 9.79 6.48 12.71
N TYR A 155 10.32 6.16 13.89
CA TYR A 155 11.54 6.78 14.43
C TYR A 155 12.80 6.42 13.63
N LEU A 156 12.94 5.16 13.18
CA LEU A 156 14.08 4.68 12.40
C LEU A 156 14.02 5.15 10.93
N LEU A 157 12.82 5.28 10.35
CA LEU A 157 12.61 5.73 8.97
C LEU A 157 12.60 7.27 8.84
N GLY A 158 12.40 7.98 9.95
CA GLY A 158 12.42 9.44 10.02
C GLY A 158 11.14 10.10 9.52
N ASP A 159 10.62 11.06 10.28
CA ASP A 159 9.35 11.79 10.10
C ASP A 159 9.20 12.60 8.78
N GLY A 160 10.04 12.39 7.76
CA GLY A 160 10.15 13.27 6.58
C GLY A 160 9.43 12.83 5.30
N HIS A 161 8.88 11.61 5.20
CA HIS A 161 8.57 11.02 3.88
C HIS A 161 7.11 11.10 3.41
N VAL A 162 6.16 11.47 4.26
CA VAL A 162 4.73 11.45 3.86
C VAL A 162 4.37 12.59 2.90
N ALA A 163 5.05 13.74 2.98
CA ALA A 163 4.77 14.89 2.11
C ALA A 163 5.55 14.89 0.79
N LEU A 164 6.72 14.25 0.74
CA LEU A 164 7.59 14.20 -0.44
C LEU A 164 7.18 13.10 -1.42
N PHE A 165 6.76 11.93 -0.93
CA PHE A 165 6.29 10.83 -1.79
C PHE A 165 5.10 11.24 -2.66
N ARG A 166 4.14 11.96 -2.07
CA ARG A 166 2.95 12.48 -2.77
C ARG A 166 3.28 13.48 -3.89
N ARG A 167 4.43 14.16 -3.86
CA ARG A 167 4.87 15.08 -4.93
C ARG A 167 5.68 14.35 -6.00
N ALA A 168 6.55 13.44 -5.59
CA ALA A 168 7.35 12.63 -6.51
C ALA A 168 6.46 11.70 -7.34
N GLU A 169 5.50 11.00 -6.72
CA GLU A 169 4.55 10.15 -7.45
C GLU A 169 3.65 10.93 -8.40
N LEU A 170 3.15 12.11 -8.00
CA LEU A 170 2.37 12.97 -8.89
C LEU A 170 3.21 13.46 -10.08
N LYS A 171 4.50 13.79 -9.86
CA LYS A 171 5.44 14.16 -10.92
C LYS A 171 5.72 13.00 -11.86
N THR A 172 5.85 11.78 -11.34
CA THR A 172 6.07 10.57 -12.14
C THR A 172 4.81 10.19 -12.93
N LEU A 173 3.62 10.34 -12.36
CA LEU A 173 2.34 10.03 -13.02
C LEU A 173 2.00 11.02 -14.14
N VAL A 174 2.36 12.30 -13.97
CA VAL A 174 2.28 13.32 -15.03
C VAL A 174 3.33 13.08 -16.12
N ASN A 175 4.56 12.70 -15.77
CA ASN A 175 5.59 12.34 -16.75
C ASN A 175 5.25 11.06 -17.52
N LEU A 176 4.67 10.05 -16.87
CA LEU A 176 4.23 8.82 -17.53
C LEU A 176 3.07 9.11 -18.49
N HIS A 177 2.06 9.88 -18.09
CA HIS A 177 1.01 10.31 -19.02
C HIS A 177 1.54 11.22 -20.15
N GLY A 178 2.57 12.04 -19.91
CA GLY A 178 3.22 12.83 -20.94
C GLY A 178 4.09 12.02 -21.90
N ASN A 179 4.68 10.91 -21.45
CA ASN A 179 5.63 10.11 -22.23
C ASN A 179 4.96 8.88 -22.90
N GLU A 180 3.87 8.34 -22.32
CA GLU A 180 3.02 7.31 -22.94
C GLU A 180 1.97 7.90 -23.90
N ALA A 181 1.81 9.24 -23.94
CA ALA A 181 1.03 9.95 -24.96
C ALA A 181 1.60 9.84 -26.38
N GLY A 182 2.66 9.05 -26.61
CA GLY A 182 3.01 8.56 -27.94
C GLY A 182 2.04 7.50 -28.49
N LYS A 183 1.11 6.96 -27.68
CA LYS A 183 0.19 5.89 -28.09
C LYS A 183 -1.28 6.06 -27.62
N GLY A 184 -1.84 7.26 -27.71
CA GLY A 184 -3.31 7.44 -27.86
C GLY A 184 -4.12 7.77 -26.60
N GLY A 185 -3.58 8.59 -25.69
CA GLY A 185 -4.36 9.25 -24.64
C GLY A 185 -4.76 10.67 -25.03
N GLU A 186 -5.99 11.06 -24.75
CA GLU A 186 -6.74 12.24 -25.23
C GLU A 186 -6.31 13.57 -24.58
N LEU A 187 -5.00 13.86 -24.54
CA LEU A 187 -4.45 15.15 -24.11
C LEU A 187 -3.32 15.59 -25.07
N THR A 188 -3.43 16.80 -25.59
CA THR A 188 -2.47 17.36 -26.56
C THR A 188 -1.15 17.70 -25.86
N HIS A 189 -0.02 17.60 -26.55
CA HIS A 189 1.31 17.92 -26.01
C HIS A 189 1.36 19.32 -25.36
N ASP A 190 0.60 20.27 -25.87
CA ASP A 190 0.50 21.62 -25.30
C ASP A 190 -0.15 21.63 -23.92
N GLU A 191 -1.16 20.78 -23.68
CA GLU A 191 -1.85 20.68 -22.40
C GLU A 191 -0.94 20.06 -21.34
N THR A 192 -0.14 19.06 -21.71
CA THR A 192 0.83 18.43 -20.79
C THR A 192 1.95 19.40 -20.42
N THR A 193 2.42 20.22 -21.37
CA THR A 193 3.41 21.28 -21.12
C THR A 193 2.87 22.39 -20.22
N ILE A 194 1.61 22.80 -20.40
CA ILE A 194 0.96 23.80 -19.54
C ILE A 194 0.81 23.27 -18.10
N ILE A 195 0.35 22.03 -17.93
CA ILE A 195 0.18 21.42 -16.61
C ILE A 195 1.53 21.25 -15.90
N ALA A 196 2.56 20.78 -16.61
CA ALA A 196 3.91 20.68 -16.08
C ALA A 196 4.46 22.05 -15.66
N GLY A 197 4.28 23.07 -16.50
CA GLY A 197 4.68 24.45 -16.20
C GLY A 197 3.96 25.03 -14.98
N ALA A 198 2.66 24.77 -14.82
CA ALA A 198 1.87 25.23 -13.68
C ALA A 198 2.29 24.55 -12.36
N LEU A 199 2.60 23.24 -12.41
CA LEU A 199 3.12 22.49 -11.25
C LEU A 199 4.51 22.98 -10.84
N GLU A 200 5.38 23.30 -11.80
CA GLU A 200 6.71 23.84 -11.54
C GLU A 200 6.69 25.29 -11.04
N LEU A 201 5.69 26.08 -11.43
CA LEU A 201 5.53 27.47 -10.98
C LEU A 201 5.41 27.55 -9.45
N SER A 202 4.73 26.59 -8.81
CA SER A 202 4.63 26.55 -7.34
C SER A 202 5.97 26.33 -6.62
N ALA A 203 6.99 25.83 -7.32
CA ALA A 203 8.33 25.60 -6.77
C ALA A 203 9.35 26.65 -7.25
N LYS A 204 9.03 27.46 -8.27
CA LYS A 204 9.90 28.53 -8.75
C LYS A 204 9.83 29.76 -7.84
N THR A 205 10.99 30.33 -7.57
CA THR A 205 11.13 31.60 -6.86
C THR A 205 11.29 32.74 -7.86
N ALA A 206 11.07 33.99 -7.43
CA ALA A 206 11.24 35.16 -8.29
C ALA A 206 12.66 35.24 -8.90
N ARG A 207 13.67 34.72 -8.19
CA ARG A 207 15.04 34.60 -8.69
C ARG A 207 15.15 33.73 -9.94
N ASP A 208 14.34 32.69 -10.05
CA ASP A 208 14.40 31.71 -11.15
C ASP A 208 13.72 32.20 -12.43
N ALA A 209 12.98 33.31 -12.35
CA ALA A 209 12.23 33.90 -13.46
C ALA A 209 12.60 35.35 -13.77
N MET A 210 13.34 36.04 -12.89
CA MET A 210 13.74 37.43 -13.12
C MET A 210 14.84 37.54 -14.18
N THR A 211 14.79 38.61 -14.97
CA THR A 211 15.90 39.00 -15.84
C THR A 211 17.08 39.49 -14.98
N PRO A 212 18.30 38.99 -15.18
CA PRO A 212 19.49 39.47 -14.47
C PRO A 212 19.68 40.98 -14.68
N LEU A 213 20.16 41.69 -13.65
CA LEU A 213 20.37 43.15 -13.72
C LEU A 213 21.34 43.54 -14.85
N SER A 214 22.30 42.68 -15.20
CA SER A 214 23.20 42.88 -16.33
C SER A 214 22.51 42.93 -17.69
N GLU A 215 21.31 42.34 -17.80
CA GLU A 215 20.49 42.29 -19.02
C GLU A 215 19.28 43.23 -18.95
N THR A 216 19.19 44.05 -17.89
CA THR A 216 18.11 45.03 -17.78
C THR A 216 18.42 46.32 -18.54
N PHE A 217 17.47 46.77 -19.35
CA PHE A 217 17.51 48.10 -19.95
C PHE A 217 17.08 49.14 -18.92
N ALA A 218 18.00 50.00 -18.51
CA ALA A 218 17.74 51.10 -17.58
C ALA A 218 18.01 52.44 -18.26
N VAL A 219 17.15 53.43 -18.02
CA VAL A 219 17.27 54.79 -18.54
C VAL A 219 17.66 55.71 -17.39
N ASP A 220 18.66 56.56 -17.62
CA ASP A 220 19.09 57.54 -16.62
C ASP A 220 18.06 58.67 -16.46
N ARG A 221 17.82 59.11 -15.23
CA ARG A 221 16.84 60.16 -14.95
C ARG A 221 17.20 61.49 -15.64
N HIS A 222 18.47 61.76 -15.88
CA HIS A 222 18.95 63.00 -16.49
C HIS A 222 18.93 62.96 -18.02
N SER A 223 18.73 61.80 -18.65
CA SER A 223 18.58 61.73 -20.12
C SER A 223 17.19 62.15 -20.61
N ILE A 224 16.24 62.36 -19.70
CA ILE A 224 14.90 62.87 -20.00
C ILE A 224 14.92 64.39 -19.77
N HIS A 225 15.31 65.14 -20.81
CA HIS A 225 15.10 66.58 -20.85
C HIS A 225 13.59 66.85 -20.91
N TRP A 226 13.00 67.24 -19.77
CA TRP A 226 11.68 67.85 -19.76
C TRP A 226 11.77 69.18 -20.50
N ILE A 227 11.01 69.29 -21.59
CA ILE A 227 10.74 70.52 -22.33
C ILE A 227 9.98 71.49 -21.44
#